data_AF-A0AAW8EI03-F1
#
_entry.id   AF-A0AAW8EI03-F1
#
_cell.length_a   1.000
_cell.length_b   1.000
_cell.length_c   1.000
_cell.angle_alpha   90.00
_cell.angle_beta   90.00
_cell.angle_gamma   90.00
#
_symmetry.space_group_name_H-M   'P 1'
#
loop_
_entity.id
_entity.type
_entity.pdbx_description
1 polymer ?
#
loop_
_entity_poly.entity_id
_entity_poly.type
_entity_poly.pdbx_seq_one_letter_code
_entity_poly.pdbx_strand_id
1 'polypeptide(L)'
;MKRDEVLAAVLQSADRFGADNPQQLAFLRSRLGRCAPAEVFAGLFAVFVESAPKELRSQRQELAGRLLDTAEPTKEIDLVECIRASLPSYDLSVEQLPQYFARVLGKQAAIDALASVQATEGLSDGEIAAARTMRWWLGDPTAGEQP
;
A
#
# COMPACT_ATOMS: atom_id res chain seq x y z
N MET A 1 -7.36 17.16 -7.73
CA MET A 1 -8.03 15.88 -8.01
C MET A 1 -8.67 15.39 -6.73
N LYS A 2 -9.85 14.79 -6.83
CA LYS A 2 -10.53 14.06 -5.76
C LYS A 2 -10.02 12.62 -5.68
N ARG A 3 -10.26 11.95 -4.55
CA ARG A 3 -9.94 10.53 -4.30
C ARG A 3 -10.17 9.66 -5.54
N ASP A 4 -11.39 9.66 -6.08
CA ASP A 4 -11.77 8.76 -7.17
C ASP A 4 -11.06 9.09 -8.49
N GLU A 5 -10.72 10.35 -8.72
CA GLU A 5 -9.93 10.76 -9.89
C GLU A 5 -8.47 10.30 -9.76
N VAL A 6 -7.92 10.32 -8.54
CA VAL A 6 -6.57 9.81 -8.25
C VAL A 6 -6.53 8.30 -8.47
N LEU A 7 -7.49 7.58 -7.88
CA LEU A 7 -7.64 6.14 -8.05
C LEU A 7 -7.74 5.78 -9.55
N ALA A 8 -8.67 6.38 -10.28
CA ALA A 8 -8.86 6.12 -11.70
C ALA A 8 -7.59 6.38 -12.53
N ALA A 9 -6.86 7.46 -12.24
CA ALA A 9 -5.62 7.79 -12.94
C ALA A 9 -4.53 6.75 -12.71
N VAL A 10 -4.40 6.24 -11.48
CA VAL A 10 -3.40 5.22 -11.12
C VAL A 10 -3.74 3.88 -11.77
N LEU A 11 -5.01 3.45 -11.68
CA LEU A 11 -5.47 2.21 -12.30
C LEU A 11 -5.24 2.22 -13.82
N GLN A 12 -5.69 3.28 -14.50
CA GLN A 12 -5.52 3.42 -15.95
C GLN A 12 -4.04 3.45 -16.37
N SER A 13 -3.18 4.09 -15.56
CA SER A 13 -1.75 4.14 -15.86
C SER A 13 -1.09 2.78 -15.67
N ALA A 14 -1.37 2.08 -14.56
CA ALA A 14 -0.82 0.76 -14.30
C ALA A 14 -1.25 -0.26 -15.36
N ASP A 15 -2.54 -0.25 -15.74
CA ASP A 15 -3.07 -1.18 -16.75
C ASP A 15 -2.44 -0.96 -18.13
N ARG A 16 -2.13 0.29 -18.47
CA ARG A 16 -1.63 0.65 -19.80
C ARG A 16 -0.10 0.57 -19.90
N PHE A 17 0.62 0.89 -18.83
CA PHE A 17 2.06 1.10 -18.86
C PHE A 17 2.84 0.26 -17.85
N GLY A 18 2.16 -0.48 -16.98
CA GLY A 18 2.76 -1.15 -15.83
C GLY A 18 3.21 -0.18 -14.74
N ALA A 19 3.82 -0.73 -13.69
CA ALA A 19 4.36 0.04 -12.57
C ALA A 19 5.72 0.69 -12.88
N ASP A 20 6.45 0.19 -13.87
CA ASP A 20 7.86 0.51 -14.11
C ASP A 20 8.13 1.66 -15.07
N ASN A 21 7.09 2.26 -15.67
CA ASN A 21 7.30 3.34 -16.62
C ASN A 21 7.73 4.65 -15.92
N PRO A 22 8.99 5.10 -16.05
CA PRO A 22 9.51 6.23 -15.28
C PRO A 22 8.90 7.57 -15.72
N GLN A 23 8.53 7.69 -17.00
CA GLN A 23 7.92 8.89 -17.54
C GLN A 23 6.50 9.06 -16.99
N GLN A 24 5.73 7.97 -16.91
CA GLN A 24 4.39 7.98 -16.34
C GLN A 24 4.42 8.21 -14.84
N LEU A 25 5.36 7.60 -14.12
CA LEU A 25 5.56 7.86 -12.70
C LEU A 25 5.84 9.34 -12.44
N ALA A 26 6.77 9.95 -13.18
CA ALA A 26 7.10 11.36 -13.04
C ALA A 26 5.91 12.28 -13.38
N PHE A 27 5.14 11.94 -14.42
CA PHE A 27 3.93 12.67 -14.81
C PHE A 27 2.87 12.62 -13.71
N LEU A 28 2.54 11.42 -13.21
CA LEU A 28 1.57 11.25 -12.13
C LEU A 28 2.02 11.98 -10.87
N ARG A 29 3.28 11.83 -10.45
CA ARG A 29 3.83 12.54 -9.30
C ARG A 29 3.64 14.06 -9.42
N SER A 30 4.00 14.63 -10.57
CA SER A 30 3.84 16.08 -10.83
C SER A 30 2.39 16.53 -10.74
N ARG A 31 1.45 15.71 -11.24
CA ARG A 31 0.02 16.01 -11.19
C ARG A 31 -0.54 15.87 -9.77
N LEU A 32 -0.16 14.82 -9.04
CA LEU A 32 -0.60 14.57 -7.67
C LEU A 32 -0.05 15.60 -6.69
N GLY A 33 1.18 16.09 -6.88
CA GLY A 33 1.78 17.13 -6.04
C GLY A 33 1.05 18.48 -6.08
N ARG A 34 0.08 18.69 -7.00
CA ARG A 34 -0.78 19.88 -7.07
C ARG A 34 -2.15 19.67 -6.43
N CYS A 35 -2.41 18.48 -5.89
CA CYS A 35 -3.68 18.10 -5.29
C CYS A 35 -3.60 18.16 -3.76
N ALA A 36 -4.76 18.15 -3.10
CA ALA A 36 -4.81 18.09 -1.64
C ALA A 36 -4.19 16.77 -1.15
N PRO A 37 -3.23 16.79 -0.20
CA PRO A 37 -2.56 15.58 0.28
C PRO A 37 -3.52 14.48 0.76
N ALA A 38 -4.60 14.84 1.45
CA ALA A 38 -5.60 13.90 1.92
C ALA A 38 -6.32 13.14 0.78
N GLU A 39 -6.61 13.81 -0.33
CA GLU A 39 -7.25 13.20 -1.50
C GLU A 39 -6.28 12.29 -2.26
N VAL A 40 -5.01 12.70 -2.34
CA VAL A 40 -3.93 11.90 -2.95
C VAL A 40 -3.71 10.62 -2.15
N PHE A 41 -3.54 10.72 -0.83
CA PHE A 41 -3.42 9.56 0.05
C PHE A 41 -4.64 8.65 -0.10
N ALA A 42 -5.86 9.17 0.02
CA ALA A 42 -7.07 8.37 -0.03
C ALA A 42 -7.21 7.62 -1.38
N GLY A 43 -6.88 8.25 -2.50
CA GLY A 43 -6.96 7.62 -3.82
C GLY A 43 -5.87 6.59 -4.07
N LEU A 44 -4.63 6.86 -3.63
CA LEU A 44 -3.53 5.90 -3.74
C LEU A 44 -3.75 4.69 -2.82
N PHE A 45 -4.18 4.94 -1.58
CA PHE A 45 -4.44 3.91 -0.60
C PHE A 45 -5.63 3.02 -0.98
N ALA A 46 -6.65 3.59 -1.65
CA ALA A 46 -7.78 2.82 -2.17
C ALA A 46 -7.36 1.66 -3.08
N VAL A 47 -6.23 1.74 -3.78
CA VAL A 47 -5.71 0.65 -4.63
C VAL A 47 -5.36 -0.62 -3.82
N PHE A 48 -5.02 -0.45 -2.54
CA PHE A 48 -4.69 -1.55 -1.63
C PHE A 48 -5.90 -2.10 -0.88
N VAL A 49 -7.02 -1.38 -0.87
CA VAL A 49 -8.24 -1.76 -0.15
C VAL A 49 -9.26 -2.34 -1.13
N GLU A 50 -9.43 -1.71 -2.28
CA GLU A 50 -10.37 -2.15 -3.30
C GLU A 50 -9.86 -3.39 -4.02
N SER A 51 -10.68 -4.44 -4.03
CA SER A 51 -10.34 -5.70 -4.68
C SER A 51 -10.19 -5.50 -6.19
N ALA A 52 -9.01 -5.82 -6.71
CA ALA A 52 -8.73 -5.88 -8.14
C ALA A 52 -8.60 -7.34 -8.60
N PRO A 53 -8.88 -7.63 -9.90
CA PRO A 53 -8.51 -8.91 -10.51
C PRO A 53 -7.04 -9.23 -10.25
N LYS A 54 -6.75 -10.50 -9.96
CA LYS A 54 -5.42 -10.96 -9.52
C LYS A 54 -4.33 -10.60 -10.52
N GLU A 55 -4.65 -10.59 -11.81
CA GLU A 55 -3.71 -10.38 -12.92
C GLU A 55 -3.20 -8.94 -13.00
N LEU A 56 -3.97 -7.97 -12.49
CA LEU A 56 -3.63 -6.54 -12.55
C LEU A 56 -3.22 -5.96 -11.20
N ARG A 57 -3.49 -6.70 -10.12
CA ARG A 57 -3.35 -6.24 -8.75
C ARG A 57 -1.93 -5.81 -8.41
N SER A 58 -0.94 -6.65 -8.71
CA SER A 58 0.46 -6.37 -8.41
C SER A 58 0.94 -5.06 -9.05
N GLN A 59 0.74 -4.90 -10.37
CA GLN A 59 1.15 -3.70 -11.11
C GLN A 59 0.46 -2.42 -10.59
N ARG A 60 -0.83 -2.51 -10.25
CA ARG A 60 -1.59 -1.37 -9.69
C ARG A 60 -1.07 -0.98 -8.31
N GLN A 61 -0.91 -1.96 -7.42
CA GLN A 61 -0.45 -1.72 -6.06
C GLN A 61 1.01 -1.25 -6.02
N GLU A 62 1.87 -1.80 -6.87
CA GLU A 62 3.26 -1.35 -6.99
C GLU A 62 3.33 0.11 -7.44
N LEU A 63 2.61 0.51 -8.50
CA LEU A 63 2.57 1.90 -8.94
C LEU A 63 2.04 2.83 -7.83
N ALA A 64 0.96 2.43 -7.15
CA ALA A 64 0.37 3.20 -6.05
C ALA A 64 1.35 3.38 -4.90
N GLY A 65 2.08 2.32 -4.52
CA GLY A 65 3.08 2.35 -3.47
C GLY A 65 4.28 3.24 -3.80
N ARG A 66 4.78 3.17 -5.05
CA ARG A 66 5.83 4.09 -5.53
C ARG A 66 5.37 5.55 -5.50
N LEU A 67 4.10 5.81 -5.77
CA LEU A 67 3.53 7.16 -5.69
C LEU A 67 3.30 7.61 -4.24
N LEU A 68 2.89 6.73 -3.32
CA LEU A 68 2.83 7.03 -1.89
C LEU A 68 4.22 7.42 -1.36
N ASP A 69 5.25 6.72 -1.82
CA ASP A 69 6.63 7.00 -1.45
C ASP A 69 7.13 8.34 -2.02
N THR A 70 6.90 8.59 -3.31
CA THR A 70 7.51 9.74 -4.01
C THR A 70 6.67 11.02 -3.99
N ALA A 71 5.35 10.94 -3.83
CA ALA A 71 4.48 12.11 -3.73
C ALA A 71 4.29 12.56 -2.27
N GLU A 72 4.67 11.71 -1.30
CA GLU A 72 4.65 11.98 0.13
C GLU A 72 3.42 12.76 0.61
N PRO A 73 2.20 12.25 0.37
CA PRO A 73 1.00 12.93 0.83
C PRO A 73 0.99 12.93 2.37
N THR A 74 1.38 14.05 2.97
CA THR A 74 1.54 14.15 4.42
C THR A 74 0.16 14.26 5.06
N LYS A 75 -0.21 13.22 5.80
CA LYS A 75 -1.43 13.15 6.61
C LYS A 75 -1.14 12.28 7.83
N GLU A 76 -1.76 12.59 8.96
CA GLU A 76 -1.86 11.64 10.06
C GLU A 76 -2.67 10.42 9.60
N ILE A 77 -2.05 9.25 9.67
CA ILE A 77 -2.68 7.96 9.33
C ILE A 77 -2.90 7.16 10.61
N ASP A 78 -4.08 6.57 10.75
CA ASP A 78 -4.28 5.48 11.71
C ASP A 78 -3.69 4.21 11.08
N LEU A 79 -2.49 3.83 11.52
CA LEU A 79 -1.78 2.69 10.95
C LEU A 79 -2.55 1.38 11.13
N VAL A 80 -3.18 1.18 12.27
CA VAL A 80 -3.89 -0.08 12.57
C VAL A 80 -5.10 -0.21 11.66
N GLU A 81 -5.84 0.88 11.47
CA GLU A 81 -6.96 0.93 10.53
C GLU A 81 -6.48 0.71 9.09
N CYS A 82 -5.40 1.37 8.66
CA CYS A 82 -4.85 1.18 7.31
C CYS A 82 -4.39 -0.26 7.07
N ILE A 83 -3.65 -0.85 8.02
CA ILE A 83 -3.22 -2.25 7.90
C ILE A 83 -4.45 -3.13 7.71
N ARG A 84 -5.41 -3.09 8.64
CA ARG A 84 -6.63 -3.91 8.59
C ARG A 84 -7.39 -3.74 7.27
N ALA A 85 -7.56 -2.52 6.80
CA ALA A 85 -8.27 -2.25 5.55
C ALA A 85 -7.55 -2.82 4.31
N SER A 86 -6.22 -2.90 4.33
CA SER A 86 -5.42 -3.36 3.18
C SER A 86 -5.23 -4.87 3.10
N LEU A 87 -5.26 -5.60 4.23
CA LEU A 87 -4.96 -7.04 4.27
C LEU A 87 -5.81 -7.89 3.31
N PRO A 88 -7.14 -7.69 3.15
CA PRO A 88 -7.97 -8.54 2.30
C PRO A 88 -7.60 -8.51 0.82
N SER A 89 -7.10 -7.35 0.36
CA SER A 89 -6.83 -7.09 -1.06
C SER A 89 -5.33 -7.02 -1.38
N TYR A 90 -4.45 -7.12 -0.39
CA TYR A 90 -3.02 -6.99 -0.57
C TYR A 90 -2.43 -8.09 -1.48
N ASP A 91 -1.55 -7.70 -2.38
CA ASP A 91 -0.76 -8.61 -3.19
C ASP A 91 0.59 -8.91 -2.51
N LEU A 92 0.84 -10.19 -2.23
CA LEU A 92 2.02 -10.64 -1.50
C LEU A 92 3.35 -10.32 -2.21
N SER A 93 3.32 -10.08 -3.52
CA SER A 93 4.51 -9.72 -4.30
C SER A 93 4.90 -8.23 -4.21
N VAL A 94 4.08 -7.39 -3.57
CA VAL A 94 4.24 -5.93 -3.56
C VAL A 94 4.82 -5.45 -2.24
N GLU A 95 6.08 -5.01 -2.23
CA GLU A 95 6.75 -4.54 -1.01
C GLU A 95 6.50 -3.06 -0.65
N GLN A 96 5.93 -2.27 -1.57
CA GLN A 96 5.92 -0.81 -1.42
C GLN A 96 5.01 -0.31 -0.29
N LEU A 97 3.89 -0.99 -0.01
CA LEU A 97 3.00 -0.60 1.09
C LEU A 97 3.65 -0.77 2.48
N PRO A 98 4.22 -1.94 2.85
CA PRO A 98 4.92 -2.06 4.12
C PRO A 98 6.10 -1.08 4.21
N GLN A 99 6.88 -0.89 3.14
CA GLN A 99 7.96 0.10 3.11
C GLN A 99 7.45 1.52 3.37
N TYR A 100 6.31 1.91 2.81
CA TYR A 100 5.67 3.20 3.07
C TYR A 100 5.30 3.36 4.55
N PHE A 101 4.68 2.35 5.18
CA PHE A 101 4.38 2.39 6.62
C PHE A 101 5.65 2.57 7.46
N ALA A 102 6.70 1.82 7.15
CA ALA A 102 7.98 1.91 7.83
C ALA A 102 8.64 3.30 7.67
N ARG A 103 8.50 3.94 6.50
CA ARG A 103 9.03 5.29 6.25
C ARG A 103 8.29 6.35 7.04
N VAL A 104 6.96 6.31 7.08
CA VAL A 104 6.14 7.36 7.72
C VAL A 104 6.19 7.28 9.25
N LEU A 105 6.22 6.07 9.81
CA LEU A 105 6.02 5.85 11.25
C LEU A 105 7.22 5.24 11.95
N GLY A 106 8.22 4.81 11.20
CA GLY A 106 9.36 4.04 11.68
C GLY A 106 9.15 2.55 11.50
N LYS A 107 10.23 1.88 11.12
CA LYS A 107 10.26 0.45 10.80
C LYS A 107 9.73 -0.43 11.94
N GLN A 108 10.20 -0.22 13.17
CA GLN A 108 9.79 -1.04 14.31
C GLN A 108 8.31 -0.84 14.64
N ALA A 109 7.81 0.39 14.63
CA ALA A 109 6.40 0.69 14.86
C ALA A 109 5.50 0.02 13.80
N ALA A 110 5.92 -0.02 12.53
CA ALA A 110 5.20 -0.73 11.49
C ALA A 110 5.15 -2.25 11.73
N ILE A 111 6.27 -2.86 12.12
CA ILE A 111 6.34 -4.28 12.48
C ILE A 111 5.42 -4.60 13.67
N ASP A 112 5.50 -3.81 14.74
CA ASP A 112 4.71 -4.01 15.96
C ASP A 112 3.21 -3.89 15.69
N ALA A 113 2.80 -2.91 14.86
CA ALA A 113 1.41 -2.75 14.46
C ALA A 113 0.91 -3.92 13.60
N LEU A 114 1.72 -4.41 12.65
CA LEU A 114 1.39 -5.59 11.85
C LEU A 114 1.25 -6.84 12.73
N ALA A 115 2.16 -7.04 13.68
CA ALA A 115 2.10 -8.14 14.63
C ALA A 115 0.84 -8.05 15.52
N SER A 116 0.51 -6.85 16.01
CA SER A 116 -0.71 -6.62 16.80
C SER A 116 -1.99 -6.88 15.99
N VAL A 117 -2.04 -6.50 14.72
CA VAL A 117 -3.19 -6.80 13.85
C VAL A 117 -3.27 -8.30 13.59
N GLN A 118 -2.15 -8.95 13.27
CA GLN A 118 -2.09 -10.40 13.01
C GLN A 118 -2.56 -11.23 14.22
N ALA A 119 -2.34 -10.76 15.45
CA ALA A 119 -2.80 -11.41 16.67
C ALA A 119 -4.30 -11.17 16.99
N THR A 120 -5.01 -10.36 16.22
CA THR A 120 -6.44 -10.11 16.42
C THR A 120 -7.26 -11.29 15.90
N GLU A 121 -8.25 -11.74 16.68
CA GLU A 121 -9.19 -12.78 16.23
C GLU A 121 -10.02 -12.31 15.01
N GLY A 122 -10.39 -13.25 14.14
CA GLY A 122 -11.30 -12.99 13.01
C GLY A 122 -10.63 -12.70 11.66
N LEU A 123 -9.29 -12.75 11.58
CA LEU A 123 -8.58 -12.73 10.30
C LEU A 123 -8.67 -14.08 9.59
N SER A 124 -8.81 -14.04 8.27
CA SER A 124 -8.68 -15.19 7.38
C SER A 124 -7.22 -15.60 7.21
N ASP A 125 -6.98 -16.85 6.75
CA ASP A 125 -5.64 -17.34 6.41
C ASP A 125 -4.91 -16.43 5.40
N GLY A 126 -5.66 -15.83 4.47
CA GLY A 126 -5.13 -14.89 3.49
C GLY A 126 -4.64 -13.59 4.13
N GLU A 127 -5.41 -13.03 5.07
CA GLU A 127 -5.03 -11.80 5.79
C GLU A 127 -3.86 -12.05 6.75
N ILE A 128 -3.83 -13.21 7.41
CA ILE A 128 -2.69 -13.64 8.24
C ILE A 128 -1.43 -13.76 7.37
N ALA A 129 -1.55 -14.39 6.19
CA ALA A 129 -0.44 -14.48 5.25
C ALA A 129 0.01 -13.10 4.76
N ALA A 130 -0.91 -12.19 4.45
CA ALA A 130 -0.61 -10.82 4.06
C ALA A 130 0.16 -10.06 5.16
N ALA A 131 -0.33 -10.08 6.40
CA ALA A 131 0.32 -9.41 7.52
C ALA A 131 1.74 -9.96 7.77
N ARG A 132 1.89 -11.30 7.72
CA ARG A 132 3.18 -11.98 7.83
C ARG A 132 4.13 -11.58 6.69
N THR A 133 3.66 -11.57 5.45
CA THR A 133 4.47 -11.16 4.29
C THR A 133 4.91 -9.70 4.39
N MET A 134 4.04 -8.79 4.82
CA MET A 134 4.41 -7.40 5.08
C MET A 134 5.53 -7.28 6.12
N ARG A 135 5.46 -8.05 7.23
CA ARG A 135 6.54 -8.09 8.23
C ARG A 135 7.84 -8.64 7.67
N TRP A 136 7.76 -9.67 6.82
CA TRP A 136 8.93 -10.23 6.13
C TRP A 136 9.59 -9.22 5.18
N TRP A 137 8.82 -8.43 4.42
CA TRP A 137 9.36 -7.33 3.60
C TRP A 137 10.08 -6.27 4.44
N LEU A 138 9.64 -6.08 5.68
CA LEU A 138 10.33 -5.24 6.65
C LEU A 138 11.53 -5.93 7.32
N GLY A 139 11.85 -7.18 6.99
CA GLY A 139 12.96 -7.91 7.59
C GLY A 139 12.75 -8.21 9.07
N ASP A 140 11.50 -8.43 9.51
CA ASP A 140 11.21 -8.99 10.82
C ASP A 140 11.69 -10.46 10.87
N PRO A 141 12.66 -10.79 11.74
CA PRO A 141 13.21 -12.14 11.82
C PRO A 141 12.17 -13.19 12.28
N THR A 142 11.11 -12.75 12.99
CA THR A 142 10.06 -13.64 13.50
C THR A 142 8.93 -13.85 12.50
N ALA A 143 8.94 -13.17 11.35
CA ALA A 143 7.92 -13.34 10.33
C ALA A 143 7.93 -14.73 9.66
N GLY A 144 9.04 -15.46 9.76
CA GLY A 144 9.16 -16.84 9.28
C GLY A 144 8.64 -17.90 10.27
N GLU A 145 8.40 -17.51 11.52
CA GLU A 145 7.94 -18.43 12.57
C GLU A 145 6.41 -18.54 12.46
N GLN A 146 5.91 -19.76 12.27
CA GLN A 146 4.47 -20.00 12.41
C GLN A 146 4.09 -19.82 13.89
N PRO A 147 2.92 -19.22 14.21
CA PRO A 147 2.40 -19.24 15.56
C PRO A 147 2.13 -20.68 16.04
#